data_AF-A0A7V5BDV3-F1
#
_entry.id   AF-A0A7V5BDV3-F1
#
_cell.length_a   1.000
_cell.length_b   1.000
_cell.length_c   1.000
_cell.angle_alpha   90.00
_cell.angle_beta   90.00
_cell.angle_gamma   90.00
#
_symmetry.space_group_name_H-M   'P 1'
#
loop_
_entity.id
_entity.type
_entity.pdbx_description
1 polymer ?
#
loop_
_entity_poly.entity_id
_entity_poly.type
_entity_poly.pdbx_seq_one_letter_code
_entity_poly.pdbx_strand_id
1 'polypeptide(L)'
;MWRTSEPSTFYSRLNFSPLNARNDVGTLWENFFISERLKYTSYQDIFANHFFWRTTNQQEIDFVEERDGKLYAFECKWNKKS
;
A
#
# COMPACT_ATOMS: atom_id res chain seq x y z
N MET A 1 39.30 2.94 3.79
CA MET A 1 38.67 4.20 4.24
C MET A 1 37.17 4.04 4.04
N TRP A 2 36.44 3.70 5.09
CA TRP A 2 35.00 3.43 5.02
C TRP A 2 34.23 4.75 5.12
N ARG A 3 33.52 5.16 4.06
CA ARG A 3 32.56 6.27 4.12
C ARG A 3 31.22 5.69 4.56
N THR A 4 30.79 5.98 5.78
CA THR A 4 29.40 5.83 6.19
C THR A 4 28.56 6.83 5.40
N SER A 5 27.71 6.38 4.49
CA SER A 5 26.67 7.21 3.87
C SER A 5 25.64 7.57 4.95
N GLU A 6 25.41 8.88 5.15
CA GLU A 6 24.46 9.43 6.12
C GLU A 6 23.02 8.89 5.96
N PRO A 7 22.21 8.87 7.04
CA PRO A 7 20.81 8.44 7.00
C PRO A 7 19.92 9.55 6.44
N SER A 8 20.13 9.98 5.19
CA SER A 8 19.30 11.01 4.53
C SER A 8 18.07 10.45 3.80
N THR A 9 17.83 9.13 3.86
CA THR A 9 16.81 8.47 3.02
C THR A 9 15.50 8.12 3.74
N PHE A 10 15.38 8.33 5.05
CA PHE A 10 14.15 8.01 5.78
C PHE A 10 13.16 9.17 5.91
N TYR A 11 13.62 10.42 5.95
CA TYR A 11 12.74 11.59 6.11
C TYR A 11 12.16 12.14 4.78
N SER A 12 12.61 11.65 3.63
CA SER A 12 12.20 12.19 2.32
C SER A 12 10.83 11.70 1.81
N ARG A 13 10.19 10.74 2.49
CA ARG A 13 8.87 10.20 2.08
C ARG A 13 7.68 11.02 2.55
N LEU A 14 7.87 11.87 3.58
CA LEU A 14 6.80 12.69 4.12
C LEU A 14 6.67 13.97 3.30
N ASN A 15 5.80 13.92 2.29
CA ASN A 15 5.35 15.12 1.60
C ASN A 15 4.19 15.74 2.39
N PHE A 16 4.24 17.04 2.69
CA PHE A 16 3.16 17.79 3.38
C PHE A 16 2.46 18.78 2.45
N SER A 17 2.74 18.74 1.16
CA SER A 17 2.10 19.60 0.17
C SER A 17 0.58 19.32 0.13
N PRO A 18 -0.23 20.35 -0.17
CA PRO A 18 -1.66 20.19 -0.42
C PRO A 18 -1.93 19.08 -1.45
N LEU A 19 -3.01 18.30 -1.26
CA LEU A 19 -3.28 17.08 -2.02
C LEU A 19 -3.25 17.29 -3.56
N ASN A 20 -3.70 18.45 -4.03
CA ASN A 20 -3.71 18.83 -5.45
C ASN A 20 -2.30 19.02 -6.05
N ALA A 21 -1.29 19.34 -5.24
CA ALA A 21 0.10 19.55 -5.65
C ALA A 21 0.97 18.29 -5.53
N ARG A 22 0.38 17.18 -5.07
CA ARG A 22 1.10 15.92 -4.82
C ARG A 22 1.14 15.01 -6.04
N ASN A 23 2.25 14.30 -6.18
CA ASN A 23 2.44 13.24 -7.17
C ASN A 23 2.26 11.83 -6.59
N ASP A 24 2.19 11.68 -5.26
CA ASP A 24 2.08 10.41 -4.53
C ASP A 24 0.65 10.06 -4.09
N VAL A 25 -0.37 10.72 -4.64
CA VAL A 25 -1.78 10.53 -4.25
C VAL A 25 -2.26 9.09 -4.47
N GLY A 26 -1.84 8.43 -5.55
CA GLY A 26 -2.16 7.02 -5.80
C GLY A 26 -1.61 6.10 -4.70
N THR A 27 -0.33 6.25 -4.39
CA THR A 27 0.34 5.48 -3.32
C THR A 27 -0.26 5.76 -1.95
N LEU A 28 -0.67 7.01 -1.65
CA LEU A 28 -1.38 7.33 -0.42
C LEU A 28 -2.74 6.63 -0.36
N TRP A 29 -3.48 6.60 -1.47
CA TRP A 29 -4.77 5.95 -1.57
C TRP A 29 -4.67 4.44 -1.35
N GLU A 30 -3.70 3.78 -2.00
CA GLU A 30 -3.39 2.36 -1.79
C GLU A 30 -3.09 2.07 -0.32
N ASN A 31 -2.17 2.84 0.29
CA ASN A 31 -1.80 2.67 1.70
C ASN A 31 -2.98 2.88 2.65
N PHE A 32 -3.83 3.87 2.35
CA PHE A 32 -5.05 4.12 3.10
C PHE A 32 -6.00 2.93 3.01
N PHE A 33 -6.28 2.44 1.80
CA PHE A 33 -7.15 1.28 1.59
C PHE A 33 -6.64 0.04 2.36
N ILE A 34 -5.35 -0.28 2.24
CA ILE A 34 -4.75 -1.42 2.94
C ILE A 34 -4.90 -1.26 4.45
N SER A 35 -4.61 -0.06 4.98
CA SER A 35 -4.72 0.21 6.42
C SER A 35 -6.16 0.05 6.92
N GLU A 36 -7.15 0.55 6.18
CA GLU A 36 -8.56 0.36 6.51
C GLU A 36 -8.99 -1.09 6.38
N ARG A 37 -8.46 -1.83 5.39
CA ARG A 37 -8.77 -3.24 5.22
C ARG A 37 -8.26 -4.10 6.38
N LEU A 38 -7.05 -3.84 6.85
CA LEU A 38 -6.47 -4.51 8.02
C LEU A 38 -7.26 -4.20 9.31
N LYS A 39 -7.70 -2.95 9.48
CA LYS A 39 -8.59 -2.58 10.60
C LYS A 39 -9.91 -3.32 10.51
N TYR A 40 -10.51 -3.38 9.32
CA TYR A 40 -11.77 -4.06 9.10
C TYR A 40 -11.67 -5.56 9.44
N THR A 41 -10.66 -6.27 8.97
CA THR A 41 -10.50 -7.70 9.29
C THR A 41 -10.27 -7.92 10.77
N SER A 42 -9.48 -7.05 11.41
CA SER A 42 -9.25 -7.09 12.86
C SER A 42 -10.52 -6.81 13.68
N TYR A 43 -11.37 -5.87 13.28
CA TYR A 43 -12.59 -5.51 14.04
C TYR A 43 -13.74 -6.49 13.84
N GLN A 44 -13.66 -7.34 12.81
CA GLN A 44 -14.65 -8.37 12.51
C GLN A 44 -14.17 -9.77 12.90
N ASP A 45 -13.02 -9.88 13.57
CA ASP A 45 -12.38 -11.15 13.91
C ASP A 45 -12.23 -12.10 12.71
N ILE A 46 -12.00 -11.52 11.52
CA ILE A 46 -11.79 -12.28 10.29
C ILE A 46 -10.32 -12.70 10.27
N PHE A 47 -10.09 -14.00 10.47
CA PHE A 47 -8.77 -14.60 10.26
C PHE A 47 -8.46 -14.64 8.77
N ALA A 48 -7.55 -13.76 8.34
CA ALA A 48 -7.05 -13.71 6.97
C ALA A 48 -5.53 -13.58 6.95
N ASN A 49 -4.89 -14.30 6.03
CA ASN A 49 -3.49 -14.09 5.70
C ASN A 49 -3.39 -12.97 4.67
N HIS A 50 -2.51 -11.99 4.89
CA HIS A 50 -2.36 -10.82 4.03
C HIS A 50 -1.06 -10.89 3.24
N PHE A 51 -1.12 -10.64 1.93
CA PHE A 51 0.01 -10.71 1.01
C PHE A 51 0.08 -9.50 0.08
N PHE A 52 1.29 -9.12 -0.28
CA PHE A 52 1.59 -8.18 -1.35
C PHE A 52 2.18 -8.98 -2.52
N TRP A 53 1.52 -8.99 -3.67
CA TRP A 53 1.94 -9.85 -4.78
C TRP A 53 2.54 -9.02 -5.91
N ARG A 54 3.78 -9.36 -6.29
CA ARG A 54 4.46 -8.82 -7.47
C ARG A 54 4.85 -9.95 -8.39
N THR A 55 4.57 -9.81 -9.68
CA THR A 55 5.06 -10.74 -10.70
C THR A 55 6.42 -10.31 -11.22
N THR A 56 7.21 -11.27 -11.73
CA THR A 56 8.47 -11.00 -12.45
C THR A 56 8.26 -10.10 -13.67
N ASN A 57 7.03 -10.01 -14.18
CA ASN A 57 6.63 -9.16 -15.29
C ASN A 57 6.03 -7.82 -14.85
N GLN A 58 6.28 -7.37 -13.61
CA GLN A 58 5.84 -6.07 -13.07
C GLN A 58 4.32 -5.84 -13.06
N GLN A 59 3.50 -6.89 -13.16
CA GLN A 59 2.10 -6.80 -12.75
C GLN A 59 2.07 -6.80 -11.22
N GLU A 60 1.53 -5.72 -10.66
CA GLU A 60 1.40 -5.49 -9.23
C GLU A 60 -0.07 -5.73 -8.84
N ILE A 61 -0.28 -6.63 -7.87
CA ILE A 61 -1.56 -6.71 -7.16
C ILE A 61 -1.30 -6.05 -5.81
N ASP A 62 -2.01 -4.95 -5.56
CA ASP A 62 -1.77 -4.10 -4.39
C ASP A 62 -2.00 -4.85 -3.08
N PHE A 63 -3.01 -5.72 -3.03
CA PHE A 63 -3.35 -6.44 -1.82
C PHE A 63 -4.08 -7.75 -2.12
N VAL A 64 -3.64 -8.83 -1.46
CA VAL A 64 -4.31 -10.14 -1.49
C VAL A 64 -4.58 -10.58 -0.06
N GLU A 65 -5.77 -11.10 0.19
CA GLU A 65 -6.13 -11.76 1.44
C GLU A 65 -6.58 -13.20 1.14
N GLU A 66 -6.14 -14.13 1.99
CA GLU A 66 -6.60 -15.51 1.99
C GLU A 66 -7.42 -15.75 3.26
N ARG A 67 -8.68 -16.15 3.10
CA ARG A 67 -9.56 -16.56 4.21
C ARG A 67 -10.46 -17.71 3.76
N ASP A 68 -10.72 -18.65 4.67
CA ASP A 68 -11.58 -19.82 4.40
C ASP A 68 -11.17 -20.62 3.14
N GLY A 69 -9.87 -20.71 2.86
CA GLY A 69 -9.31 -21.37 1.68
C GLY A 69 -9.61 -20.66 0.35
N LYS A 70 -10.08 -19.40 0.40
CA LYS A 70 -10.39 -18.56 -0.76
C LYS A 70 -9.44 -17.36 -0.81
N LEU A 71 -9.01 -17.05 -2.03
CA LEU A 71 -8.21 -15.87 -2.32
C LEU A 71 -9.11 -14.71 -2.76
N TYR A 72 -8.85 -13.53 -2.20
CA TYR A 72 -9.47 -12.27 -2.59
C TYR A 72 -8.37 -11.29 -2.93
N ALA A 73 -8.37 -10.79 -4.17
CA ALA A 73 -7.40 -9.83 -4.67
C ALA A 73 -8.06 -8.46 -4.86
N PHE A 74 -7.33 -7.41 -4.50
CA PHE A 74 -7.76 -6.03 -4.60
C PHE A 74 -6.76 -5.23 -5.41
N GLU A 75 -7.27 -4.49 -6.38
CA GLU A 75 -6.53 -3.51 -7.18
C GLU A 75 -7.11 -2.12 -6.87
N CYS A 76 -6.27 -1.21 -6.42
CA CYS A 76 -6.63 0.12 -5.96
C CYS A 76 -6.21 1.16 -6.99
N LYS A 77 -7.18 1.80 -7.65
CA LYS A 77 -6.90 2.87 -8.61
C LYS A 77 -7.48 4.19 -8.15
N TRP A 78 -6.60 5.18 -7.94
CA TRP A 78 -7.03 6.56 -7.74
C TRP A 78 -7.37 7.19 -9.10
N ASN A 79 -8.64 7.51 -9.33
CA ASN A 79 -9.08 8.23 -10.53
C ASN A 79 -9.38 9.70 -10.19
N LYS A 80 -8.68 10.64 -10.84
CA LYS A 80 -8.89 12.09 -10.67
C LYS A 80 -10.18 12.61 -11.34
N LYS A 81 -10.84 11.80 -12.17
CA LYS A 81 -12.12 12.12 -12.82
C LYS A 81 -13.12 10.98 -12.59
N SER A 82 -14.18 11.27 -11.86
CA SER A 82 -15.41 10.46 -11.88
C SER A 82 -16.35 11.00 -12.94
#